data_AF-A0A060ZVA5-F1
#
_entry.id   AF-A0A060ZVA5-F1
#
_cell.length_a   1.000
_cell.length_b   1.000
_cell.length_c   1.000
_cell.angle_alpha   90.00
_cell.angle_beta   90.00
_cell.angle_gamma   90.00
#
_symmetry.space_group_name_H-M   'P 1'
#
loop_
_entity.id
_entity.type
_entity.pdbx_description
1 polymer ?
#
loop_
_entity_poly.entity_id
_entity_poly.type
_entity_poly.pdbx_seq_one_letter_code
_entity_poly.pdbx_strand_id
1 'polypeptide(L)'
;MSEGLIKALESAHGPEQANQEMVAMVAAELAQQGSLEAVAQSVVERVKRLHHDVYASGRQRASHCSRHEDMTLLIRTLNYTLADGALTPTQGR
;
A
#
# COMPACT_ATOMS: atom_id res chain seq x y z
N MET A 1 5.27 -8.29 6.95
CA MET A 1 3.92 -7.69 6.95
C MET A 1 3.19 -8.20 8.17
N SER A 2 2.51 -7.33 8.93
CA SER A 2 1.70 -7.74 10.07
C SER A 2 0.37 -8.37 9.62
N GLU A 3 -0.21 -9.21 10.47
CA GLU A 3 -1.53 -9.81 10.23
C GLU A 3 -2.63 -8.74 10.06
N GLY A 4 -2.53 -7.62 10.81
CA GLY A 4 -3.49 -6.52 10.71
C GLY A 4 -3.55 -5.87 9.33
N LEU A 5 -2.40 -5.74 8.66
CA LEU A 5 -2.32 -5.20 7.31
C LEU A 5 -3.00 -6.12 6.28
N ILE A 6 -2.72 -7.43 6.35
CA ILE A 6 -3.27 -8.41 5.42
C ILE A 6 -4.79 -8.53 5.66
N LYS A 7 -5.24 -8.74 6.90
CA LYS A 7 -6.67 -8.86 7.22
C LYS A 7 -7.47 -7.63 6.80
N ALA A 8 -6.91 -6.42 6.95
CA ALA A 8 -7.59 -5.20 6.53
C ALA A 8 -7.82 -5.16 5.01
N LEU A 9 -6.84 -5.64 4.25
CA LEU A 9 -6.93 -5.74 2.79
C LEU A 9 -7.86 -6.88 2.34
N GLU A 10 -7.78 -8.04 2.98
CA GLU A 10 -8.69 -9.18 2.74
C GLU A 10 -10.14 -8.82 3.06
N SER A 11 -10.37 -8.03 4.11
CA SER A 11 -11.70 -7.55 4.48
C SER A 11 -12.29 -6.59 3.46
N ALA A 12 -11.43 -5.83 2.75
CA ALA A 12 -11.85 -4.92 1.68
C ALA A 12 -12.07 -5.65 0.35
N HIS A 13 -11.07 -6.38 -0.15
CA HIS A 13 -11.05 -6.95 -1.50
C HIS A 13 -11.30 -8.46 -1.57
N GLY A 14 -11.22 -9.16 -0.44
CA GLY A 14 -11.34 -10.61 -0.36
C GLY A 14 -9.97 -11.30 -0.25
N PRO A 15 -9.92 -12.53 0.29
CA PRO A 15 -8.68 -13.20 0.67
C PRO A 15 -7.76 -13.49 -0.52
N GLU A 16 -8.34 -13.79 -1.69
CA GLU A 16 -7.58 -14.24 -2.86
C GLU A 16 -6.76 -13.14 -3.54
N GLN A 17 -7.15 -11.87 -3.34
CA GLN A 17 -6.59 -10.71 -4.06
C GLN A 17 -5.62 -9.87 -3.22
N ALA A 18 -5.56 -10.09 -1.89
CA ALA A 18 -4.80 -9.24 -0.99
C ALA A 18 -3.30 -9.19 -1.34
N ASN A 19 -2.66 -10.34 -1.57
CA ASN A 19 -1.23 -10.38 -1.87
C ASN A 19 -0.89 -9.72 -3.22
N GLN A 20 -1.73 -9.90 -4.24
CA GLN A 20 -1.51 -9.31 -5.56
C GLN A 20 -1.66 -7.79 -5.51
N GLU A 21 -2.69 -7.29 -4.82
CA GLU A 21 -2.88 -5.85 -4.63
C GLU A 21 -1.77 -5.21 -3.78
N MET A 22 -1.30 -5.91 -2.74
CA MET A 22 -0.14 -5.47 -1.97
C MET A 22 1.09 -5.25 -2.87
N VAL A 23 1.39 -6.22 -3.72
CA VAL A 23 2.52 -6.14 -4.66
C VAL A 23 2.32 -5.02 -5.67
N ALA A 24 1.11 -4.88 -6.22
CA ALA A 24 0.77 -3.82 -7.17
C ALA A 24 0.92 -2.42 -6.55
N MET A 25 0.42 -2.22 -5.32
CA MET A 25 0.58 -0.98 -4.57
C MET A 25 2.05 -0.67 -4.28
N VAL A 26 2.81 -1.64 -3.79
CA VAL A 26 4.24 -1.46 -3.50
C VAL A 26 5.01 -1.11 -4.79
N ALA A 27 4.74 -1.79 -5.90
CA ALA A 27 5.38 -1.51 -7.19
C ALA A 27 5.04 -0.09 -7.71
N ALA A 28 3.78 0.33 -7.57
CA ALA A 28 3.35 1.67 -7.95
C ALA A 28 4.03 2.77 -7.11
N GLU A 29 4.12 2.57 -5.80
CA GLU A 29 4.78 3.53 -4.89
C GLU A 29 6.31 3.52 -5.08
N LEU A 30 6.93 2.36 -5.32
CA LEU A 30 8.37 2.25 -5.63
C LEU A 30 8.76 3.00 -6.91
N ALA A 31 7.87 3.08 -7.89
CA ALA A 31 8.10 3.83 -9.12
C ALA A 31 8.01 5.36 -8.92
N GLN A 32 7.33 5.81 -7.87
CA GLN A 32 7.10 7.24 -7.61
C GLN A 32 8.03 7.81 -6.53
N GLN A 33 8.53 6.97 -5.63
CA GLN A 33 9.23 7.42 -4.44
C GLN A 33 10.67 6.90 -4.39
N GLY A 34 11.59 7.78 -4.00
CA GLY A 34 13.02 7.46 -3.89
C GLY A 34 13.43 6.82 -2.56
N SER A 35 12.49 6.52 -1.64
CA SER A 35 12.81 6.00 -0.31
C SER A 35 11.86 4.89 0.12
N LEU A 36 12.42 3.75 0.55
CA LEU A 36 11.65 2.56 0.95
C LEU A 36 10.73 2.82 2.15
N GLU A 37 11.15 3.68 3.07
CA GLU A 37 10.35 4.06 4.23
C GLU A 37 9.08 4.82 3.80
N ALA A 38 9.24 5.77 2.88
CA ALA A 38 8.13 6.51 2.31
C ALA A 38 7.16 5.56 1.57
N VAL A 39 7.69 4.60 0.81
CA VAL A 39 6.90 3.59 0.10
C VAL A 39 6.09 2.77 1.10
N ALA A 40 6.74 2.27 2.15
CA ALA A 40 6.07 1.46 3.16
C ALA A 40 4.94 2.23 3.85
N GLN A 41 5.21 3.49 4.21
CA GLN A 41 4.23 4.35 4.88
C GLN A 41 3.06 4.70 3.96
N SER A 42 3.34 4.99 2.68
CA SER A 42 2.32 5.33 1.68
C SER A 42 1.41 4.14 1.37
N VAL A 43 1.96 2.93 1.25
CA VAL A 43 1.17 1.69 1.11
C VAL A 43 0.29 1.46 2.33
N VAL A 44 0.83 1.59 3.55
CA VAL A 44 0.03 1.44 4.78
C VAL A 44 -1.13 2.43 4.83
N GLU A 45 -0.89 3.70 4.52
CA GLU A 45 -1.93 4.73 4.47
C GLU A 45 -2.99 4.46 3.39
N ARG A 46 -2.57 3.88 2.25
CA ARG A 46 -3.48 3.48 1.18
C ARG A 46 -4.40 2.32 1.61
N VAL A 47 -3.85 1.30 2.29
CA VAL A 47 -4.63 0.19 2.85
C VAL A 47 -5.62 0.68 3.91
N LYS A 48 -5.20 1.58 4.81
CA LYS A 48 -6.12 2.20 5.80
C LYS A 48 -7.26 2.96 5.14
N ARG A 49 -6.95 3.80 4.13
CA ARG A 49 -7.97 4.55 3.39
C ARG A 49 -8.96 3.63 2.69
N LEU A 50 -8.47 2.58 2.03
CA LEU A 50 -9.32 1.59 1.39
C LEU A 50 -10.25 0.92 2.42
N HIS A 51 -9.70 0.46 3.54
CA HIS A 51 -10.49 -0.18 4.59
C HIS A 51 -11.58 0.76 5.14
N HIS A 52 -11.23 2.03 5.38
CA HIS A 52 -12.16 3.07 5.80
C HIS A 52 -13.23 3.38 4.74
N ASP A 53 -12.85 3.46 3.46
CA ASP A 53 -13.79 3.71 2.35
C ASP A 53 -14.79 2.57 2.20
N VAL A 54 -14.34 1.32 2.30
CA VAL A 54 -15.23 0.14 2.29
C VAL A 54 -16.19 0.17 3.47
N TYR A 55 -15.72 0.52 4.67
CA TYR A 55 -16.58 0.74 5.84
C TYR A 55 -17.62 1.84 5.58
N ALA A 56 -17.18 3.01 5.13
CA ALA A 56 -18.02 4.18 4.86
C ALA A 56 -19.03 3.94 3.72
N SER A 57 -18.70 3.09 2.75
CA SER A 57 -19.57 2.73 1.64
C SER A 57 -20.83 1.96 2.06
N GLY A 58 -20.84 1.38 3.26
CA GLY A 58 -21.97 0.62 3.79
C GLY A 58 -22.33 -0.65 3.00
N ARG A 59 -21.46 -1.11 2.09
CA ARG A 59 -21.67 -2.31 1.26
C ARG A 59 -21.51 -3.59 2.08
N GLN A 60 -21.75 -4.75 1.45
CA GLN A 60 -21.69 -6.08 2.10
C GLN A 60 -20.43 -6.36 2.93
N ARG A 61 -19.30 -5.70 2.67
CA ARG A 61 -18.04 -5.87 3.41
C ARG A 61 -17.76 -4.82 4.48
N ALA A 62 -18.63 -3.81 4.63
CA ALA A 62 -18.48 -2.78 5.65
C ALA A 62 -18.49 -3.36 7.07
N SER A 63 -19.29 -4.41 7.33
CA SER A 63 -19.31 -5.12 8.61
C SER A 63 -17.94 -5.70 9.01
N HIS A 64 -17.12 -6.09 8.04
CA HIS A 64 -15.78 -6.64 8.26
C HIS A 64 -14.71 -5.55 8.43
N CYS A 65 -15.05 -4.28 8.12
CA CYS A 65 -14.12 -3.15 8.15
C CYS A 65 -14.37 -2.20 9.35
N SER A 66 -15.06 -2.67 10.39
CA SER A 66 -15.40 -1.86 11.56
C SER A 66 -14.21 -1.57 12.48
N ARG A 67 -13.17 -2.41 12.44
CA ARG A 67 -11.94 -2.25 13.23
C ARG A 67 -10.78 -2.94 12.52
N HIS A 68 -9.62 -2.30 12.54
CA HIS A 68 -8.37 -2.90 12.07
C HIS A 68 -7.35 -2.98 13.21
N GLU A 69 -6.46 -3.97 13.14
CA GLU A 69 -5.32 -4.12 14.06
C GLU A 69 -4.14 -3.23 13.61
N ASP A 70 -3.05 -3.23 14.37
CA ASP A 70 -1.84 -2.49 14.01
C ASP A 70 -1.24 -2.98 12.68
N MET A 71 -1.03 -2.02 11.78
CA MET A 71 -0.53 -2.27 10.43
C MET A 71 0.97 -1.97 10.36
N THR A 72 1.78 -2.99 10.06
CA THR A 72 3.22 -2.84 9.87
C THR A 72 3.64 -3.46 8.55
N LEU A 73 4.37 -2.70 7.74
CA LEU A 73 4.94 -3.15 6.48
C LEU A 73 6.46 -2.94 6.50
N LEU A 74 7.20 -4.01 6.20
CA LEU A 74 8.65 -3.98 6.04
C LEU A 74 8.94 -4.37 4.59
N ILE A 75 9.63 -3.49 3.88
CA ILE A 75 10.00 -3.69 2.49
C ILE A 75 11.52 -3.92 2.44
N ARG A 76 11.94 -5.05 1.87
CA ARG A 76 13.33 -5.35 1.60
C ARG A 76 13.51 -5.52 0.10
N THR A 77 14.26 -4.63 -0.53
CA THR A 77 14.62 -4.75 -1.94
C THR A 77 15.83 -5.65 -2.12
N LEU A 78 15.78 -6.48 -3.16
CA LEU A 78 16.89 -7.31 -3.61
C LEU A 78 17.11 -6.96 -5.08
N ASN A 79 18.22 -6.28 -5.40
CA ASN A 79 18.56 -5.86 -6.77
C ASN A 79 17.46 -5.02 -7.46
N TYR A 80 16.69 -4.23 -6.72
CA TYR A 80 15.64 -3.37 -7.26
C TYR A 80 16.13 -1.91 -7.32
N THR A 81 16.14 -1.32 -8.51
CA THR A 81 16.47 0.09 -8.71
C THR A 81 15.29 0.95 -8.27
N LEU A 82 15.46 1.68 -7.17
CA LEU A 82 14.51 2.73 -6.77
C LEU A 82 14.56 3.87 -7.78
N ALA A 83 13.45 4.59 -7.93
CA ALA A 83 13.45 5.83 -8.70
C ALA A 83 14.43 6.81 -8.03
N ASP A 84 15.61 6.96 -8.62
CA ASP A 84 16.59 7.93 -8.17
C ASP A 84 15.98 9.32 -8.34
N GLY A 85 15.95 10.11 -7.26
CA GLY A 85 15.43 11.47 -7.25
C GLY A 85 16.16 12.43 -8.20
N ALA A 86 17.15 11.96 -8.98
CA ALA A 86 17.72 12.68 -10.11
C ALA A 86 16.73 12.73 -11.29
N LEU A 87 15.65 13.49 -11.12
CA LEU A 87 15.20 14.36 -12.20
C LEU A 87 16.35 15.32 -12.48
N THR A 88 17.24 14.98 -13.40
CA THR A 88 18.13 15.98 -13.98
C THR A 88 17.21 17.01 -14.65
N PRO A 89 17.27 18.30 -14.25
CA PRO A 89 16.56 19.32 -14.99
C PRO A 89 17.27 19.40 -16.33
N THR A 90 16.70 18.82 -17.38
CA THR A 90 17.04 19.21 -18.75
C THR A 90 16.57 20.66 -18.90
N GLN A 91 17.50 21.55 -18.58
CA GLN A 91 17.42 22.99 -18.78
C GLN A 91 17.01 23.24 -20.23
N GLY A 92 16.08 24.17 -20.40
CA GLY A 92 15.58 24.57 -21.71
C GLY A 92 16.69 24.99 -22.67
N ARG A 93 16.47 24.69 -23.95
CA ARG A 93 16.89 25.53 -25.08
C ARG A 93 15.78 25.55 -26.11
#